data_AF-A0A8X8WW46-F1
#
_entry.id   AF-A0A8X8WW46-F1
#
_cell.length_a   1.000
_cell.length_b   1.000
_cell.length_c   1.000
_cell.angle_alpha   90.00
_cell.angle_beta   90.00
_cell.angle_gamma   90.00
#
_symmetry.space_group_name_H-M   'P 1'
#
loop_
_entity.id
_entity.type
_entity.pdbx_description
1 polymer ?
#
loop_
_entity_poly.entity_id
_entity_poly.type
_entity_poly.pdbx_seq_one_letter_code
_entity_poly.pdbx_strand_id
1 'polypeptide(L)'
;MKMSFGLCSIFLVFWLASIAYASDPSQLQDFCVAVPDAKNAVFVNGKFCKNPNMVVSDDFLFQGLNKAGNTSNNLGSVVTPVNVNQLEGLNTLGVSMARLDFAPNGINPPHTHPRATEAFLLVEGTLYVGFVTSNPADPTTQKNKLFTKYLHPGDVFVFPQGLIHFQFNVGKTNAVAFASFGSQNPGTITVANAVFGSDPKINPDVLAKAFQVEKNIIDYLQAQFCRKGYGGKSFFHCTGMPIKASADKLTREIEKFGYPPVFPVVKDEEIAVPEAKPEDENEGGQNQAGGKFKGLIHFQFNVGKTNAVAFASFGSQNPGTITVANAVFGSDPKINPDVLAKAFQVEKNIIDYLQAQFWSNYN
;
A
#
# COMPACT_ATOMS: atom_id res chain seq x y z
N MET A 1 -3.06 39.52 -40.96
CA MET A 1 -3.47 39.05 -39.63
C MET A 1 -2.23 38.50 -38.92
N LYS A 2 -1.57 39.30 -38.07
CA LYS A 2 -0.39 38.85 -37.30
C LYS A 2 -0.91 38.07 -36.10
N MET A 3 -1.08 36.76 -36.25
CA MET A 3 -1.36 35.87 -35.13
C MET A 3 -0.13 35.88 -34.22
N SER A 4 -0.29 36.45 -33.03
CA SER A 4 0.76 36.60 -32.04
C SER A 4 1.36 35.25 -31.69
N PHE A 5 2.65 35.06 -31.99
CA PHE A 5 3.45 33.90 -31.57
C PHE A 5 3.40 33.65 -30.06
N GLY A 6 3.04 34.67 -29.25
CA GLY A 6 2.90 34.55 -27.80
C GLY A 6 1.71 33.69 -27.35
N LEU A 7 0.64 33.60 -28.14
CA LEU A 7 -0.53 32.77 -27.79
C LEU A 7 -0.25 31.27 -27.97
N CYS A 8 0.53 30.88 -28.98
CA CYS A 8 0.87 29.48 -29.23
C CYS A 8 1.76 28.88 -28.11
N SER A 9 2.68 29.69 -27.55
CA SER A 9 3.56 29.24 -26.45
C SER A 9 2.81 29.04 -25.13
N ILE A 10 1.72 29.77 -24.87
CA ILE A 10 0.92 29.61 -23.64
C ILE A 10 0.10 28.30 -23.69
N PHE A 11 -0.43 27.93 -24.88
CA PHE A 11 -1.13 26.65 -25.04
C PHE A 11 -0.23 25.43 -24.89
N LEU A 12 1.06 25.54 -25.25
CA LEU A 12 2.04 24.45 -25.15
C LEU A 12 2.51 24.18 -23.70
N VAL A 13 2.54 25.21 -22.85
CA VAL A 13 2.85 25.06 -21.41
C VAL A 13 1.69 24.42 -20.64
N PHE A 14 0.44 24.65 -21.04
CA PHE A 14 -0.72 24.01 -20.43
C PHE A 14 -0.86 22.52 -20.76
N TRP A 15 -0.35 22.06 -21.91
CA TRP A 15 -0.36 20.64 -22.30
C TRP A 15 0.72 19.80 -21.60
N LEU A 16 1.73 20.44 -21.01
CA LEU A 16 2.83 19.79 -20.29
C LEU A 16 2.68 19.81 -18.76
N ALA A 17 1.53 20.29 -18.24
CA ALA A 17 1.19 20.15 -16.84
C ALA A 17 0.95 18.67 -16.51
N SER A 18 2.04 17.93 -16.30
CA SER A 18 2.01 16.60 -15.73
C SER A 18 1.33 16.71 -14.38
N ILE A 19 0.10 16.23 -14.28
CA ILE A 19 -0.63 16.14 -13.02
C ILE A 19 0.17 15.17 -12.15
N ALA A 20 0.95 15.71 -11.21
CA ALA A 20 1.61 14.91 -10.21
C ALA A 20 0.53 14.36 -9.26
N TYR A 21 0.22 13.08 -9.39
CA TYR A 21 -0.66 12.40 -8.43
C TYR A 21 0.15 12.09 -7.17
N ALA A 22 -0.26 12.66 -6.04
CA ALA A 22 0.36 12.44 -4.73
C ALA A 22 -0.15 11.18 -4.00
N SER A 23 -1.03 10.42 -4.66
CA SER A 23 -1.64 9.18 -4.18
C SER A 23 -1.41 8.06 -5.20
N ASP A 24 -1.73 6.82 -4.81
CA ASP A 24 -1.70 5.68 -5.73
C ASP A 24 -2.50 5.99 -7.01
N PRO A 25 -1.97 5.64 -8.21
CA PRO A 25 -2.69 5.79 -9.45
C PRO A 25 -4.00 4.99 -9.42
N SER A 26 -5.05 5.53 -10.02
CA SER A 26 -6.28 4.76 -10.24
C SER A 26 -6.00 3.53 -11.11
N GLN A 27 -6.58 2.38 -10.74
CA GLN A 27 -6.59 1.19 -11.60
C GLN A 27 -7.21 1.49 -12.98
N LEU A 28 -6.63 0.88 -14.02
CA LEU A 28 -7.07 1.01 -15.42
C LEU A 28 -7.86 -0.22 -15.93
N GLN A 29 -7.94 -1.24 -15.09
CA GLN A 29 -8.64 -2.50 -15.31
C GLN A 29 -9.18 -3.01 -13.96
N ASP A 30 -9.94 -4.10 -13.99
CA ASP A 30 -10.60 -4.67 -12.81
C ASP A 30 -9.60 -5.11 -11.73
N PHE A 31 -8.51 -5.77 -12.15
CA PHE A 31 -7.42 -6.19 -11.27
C PHE A 31 -6.09 -6.28 -12.02
N CYS A 32 -4.99 -6.21 -11.28
CA CYS A 32 -3.63 -6.45 -11.77
C CYS A 32 -2.81 -7.08 -10.64
N VAL A 33 -2.93 -8.39 -10.45
CA VAL A 33 -2.19 -9.12 -9.39
C VAL A 33 -0.68 -8.95 -9.59
N ALA A 34 0.04 -8.50 -8.57
CA ALA A 34 1.49 -8.32 -8.67
C ALA A 34 2.22 -9.65 -8.95
N VAL A 35 3.29 -9.60 -9.75
CA VAL A 35 4.26 -10.70 -9.84
C VAL A 35 5.56 -10.34 -9.13
N PRO A 36 6.33 -11.33 -8.64
CA PRO A 36 7.66 -11.10 -8.10
C PRO A 36 8.57 -10.40 -9.10
N ASP A 37 9.37 -9.44 -8.63
CA ASP A 37 10.32 -8.73 -9.48
C ASP A 37 11.38 -9.72 -10.02
N ALA A 38 11.52 -9.84 -11.34
CA ALA A 38 12.59 -10.67 -11.91
C ALA A 38 13.95 -10.00 -11.68
N LYS A 39 15.02 -10.79 -11.50
CA LYS A 39 16.36 -10.30 -11.09
C LYS A 39 16.97 -9.25 -12.03
N ASN A 40 16.54 -9.19 -13.29
CA ASN A 40 16.98 -8.22 -14.30
C ASN A 40 15.81 -7.41 -14.88
N ALA A 41 14.69 -7.31 -14.14
CA ALA A 41 13.50 -6.60 -14.61
C ALA A 41 13.69 -5.09 -14.64
N VAL A 42 12.96 -4.43 -15.52
CA VAL A 42 12.79 -2.97 -15.53
C VAL A 42 12.02 -2.55 -14.28
N PHE A 43 12.44 -1.46 -13.64
CA PHE A 43 11.71 -0.87 -12.51
C PHE A 43 10.54 -0.01 -13.03
N VAL A 44 9.32 -0.34 -12.59
CA VAL A 44 8.11 0.45 -12.89
C VAL A 44 7.52 1.04 -11.62
N ASN A 45 6.68 2.07 -11.77
CA ASN A 45 5.89 2.57 -10.64
C ASN A 45 4.82 1.52 -10.28
N GLY A 46 4.96 0.87 -9.13
CA GLY A 46 4.09 -0.24 -8.71
C GLY A 46 4.73 -1.61 -8.95
N LYS A 47 3.95 -2.55 -9.52
CA LYS A 47 4.37 -3.93 -9.82
C LYS A 47 3.81 -4.37 -11.16
N PHE A 48 4.52 -5.28 -11.84
CA PHE A 48 4.02 -5.94 -13.04
C PHE A 48 2.80 -6.83 -12.73
N CYS A 49 1.90 -6.99 -13.70
CA CYS A 49 0.70 -7.80 -13.55
C CYS A 49 0.93 -9.26 -13.98
N LYS A 50 0.35 -10.20 -13.22
CA LYS A 50 0.12 -11.58 -13.64
C LYS A 50 -0.85 -11.61 -14.82
N ASN A 51 -0.69 -12.57 -15.73
CA ASN A 51 -1.64 -12.77 -16.83
C ASN A 51 -3.05 -13.00 -16.25
N PRO A 52 -4.08 -12.22 -16.65
CA PRO A 52 -5.43 -12.35 -16.12
C PRO A 52 -6.03 -13.76 -16.23
N ASN A 53 -5.69 -14.52 -17.27
CA ASN A 53 -6.17 -15.89 -17.48
C ASN A 53 -5.54 -16.92 -16.52
N MET A 54 -4.49 -16.52 -15.78
CA MET A 54 -3.83 -17.35 -14.76
C MET A 54 -4.13 -16.90 -13.33
N VAL A 55 -4.95 -15.86 -13.16
CA VAL A 55 -5.33 -15.34 -11.85
C VAL A 55 -6.37 -16.27 -11.22
N VAL A 56 -6.20 -16.57 -9.93
CA VAL A 56 -7.09 -17.43 -9.14
C VAL A 56 -7.51 -16.72 -7.85
N SER A 57 -8.50 -17.25 -7.14
CA SER A 57 -9.02 -16.65 -5.89
C SER A 57 -7.93 -16.44 -4.83
N ASP A 58 -6.98 -17.36 -4.76
CA ASP A 58 -5.92 -17.32 -3.74
C ASP A 58 -4.97 -16.13 -3.93
N ASP A 59 -4.89 -15.55 -5.13
CA ASP A 59 -4.11 -14.33 -5.38
C ASP A 59 -4.69 -13.10 -4.66
N PHE A 60 -5.95 -13.18 -4.20
CA PHE A 60 -6.67 -12.14 -3.45
C PHE A 60 -6.85 -12.47 -1.96
N LEU A 61 -6.25 -13.56 -1.49
CA LEU A 61 -6.42 -14.05 -0.12
C LEU A 61 -5.12 -13.90 0.67
N PHE A 62 -5.19 -13.20 1.81
CA PHE A 62 -4.17 -13.26 2.85
C PHE A 62 -4.76 -13.90 4.10
N GLN A 63 -4.06 -14.90 4.65
CA GLN A 63 -4.45 -15.57 5.89
C GLN A 63 -3.41 -15.33 6.98
N GLY A 64 -3.86 -15.08 8.21
CA GLY A 64 -2.98 -15.03 9.38
C GLY A 64 -3.18 -13.82 10.29
N LEU A 65 -3.94 -12.80 9.89
CA LEU A 65 -4.24 -11.66 10.75
C LEU A 65 -5.07 -12.01 12.00
N ASN A 66 -5.59 -13.23 12.10
CA ASN A 66 -6.19 -13.75 13.33
C ASN A 66 -5.17 -14.15 14.40
N LYS A 67 -3.89 -14.35 14.03
CA LYS A 67 -2.81 -14.74 14.94
C LYS A 67 -2.09 -13.49 15.45
N ALA A 68 -1.84 -13.44 16.76
CA ALA A 68 -1.05 -12.37 17.35
C ALA A 68 0.42 -12.48 16.93
N GLY A 69 1.05 -11.35 16.61
CA GLY A 69 2.48 -11.28 16.39
C GLY A 69 3.29 -11.41 17.68
N ASN A 70 4.58 -11.71 17.56
CA ASN A 70 5.49 -11.83 18.70
C ASN A 70 5.96 -10.45 19.21
N THR A 71 5.47 -10.04 20.38
CA THR A 71 5.83 -8.79 21.06
C THR A 71 7.03 -8.92 22.01
N SER A 72 7.70 -10.08 22.05
CA SER A 72 8.91 -10.32 22.86
C SER A 72 10.15 -9.68 22.22
N ASN A 73 10.13 -8.35 22.10
CA ASN A 73 11.20 -7.54 21.53
C ASN A 73 11.35 -6.23 22.31
N ASN A 74 12.40 -5.44 22.02
CA ASN A 74 12.75 -4.25 22.79
C ASN A 74 11.65 -3.16 22.80
N LEU A 75 10.77 -3.14 21.79
CA LEU A 75 9.69 -2.17 21.69
C LEU A 75 8.39 -2.69 22.31
N GLY A 76 8.28 -3.99 22.61
CA GLY A 76 7.06 -4.59 23.12
C GLY A 76 5.89 -4.54 22.14
N SER A 77 6.14 -4.34 20.85
CA SER A 77 5.10 -4.25 19.82
C SER A 77 5.55 -4.91 18.52
N VAL A 78 4.60 -5.26 17.66
CA VAL A 78 4.89 -5.75 16.31
C VAL A 78 3.77 -5.37 15.35
N VAL A 79 4.17 -5.03 14.13
CA VAL A 79 3.27 -4.75 13.02
C VAL A 79 3.32 -5.92 12.05
N THR A 80 2.16 -6.50 11.74
CA THR A 80 1.99 -7.52 10.70
C THR A 80 1.32 -6.85 9.49
N PRO A 81 2.09 -6.39 8.49
CA PRO A 81 1.54 -5.69 7.34
C PRO A 81 0.89 -6.66 6.35
N VAL A 82 -0.14 -6.16 5.67
CA VAL A 82 -0.77 -6.76 4.49
C VAL A 82 -0.85 -5.68 3.42
N ASN A 83 0.32 -5.35 2.87
CA ASN A 83 0.47 -4.46 1.73
C ASN A 83 0.72 -5.28 0.46
N VAL A 84 0.93 -4.62 -0.68
CA VAL A 84 1.12 -5.30 -1.98
C VAL A 84 2.23 -6.36 -1.99
N ASN A 85 3.20 -6.29 -1.07
CA ASN A 85 4.28 -7.27 -0.97
C ASN A 85 3.89 -8.53 -0.16
N GLN A 86 2.76 -8.52 0.53
CA GLN A 86 2.19 -9.67 1.24
C GLN A 86 0.92 -10.18 0.58
N LEU A 87 0.16 -9.29 -0.07
CA LEU A 87 -1.06 -9.62 -0.81
C LEU A 87 -0.98 -8.98 -2.20
N GLU A 88 -0.56 -9.79 -3.18
CA GLU A 88 -0.28 -9.35 -4.54
C GLU A 88 -1.52 -8.80 -5.26
N GLY A 89 -2.71 -9.29 -4.91
CA GLY A 89 -3.99 -8.78 -5.39
C GLY A 89 -4.30 -7.32 -5.03
N LEU A 90 -3.57 -6.69 -4.10
CA LEU A 90 -3.73 -5.27 -3.77
C LEU A 90 -3.14 -4.31 -4.80
N ASN A 91 -2.34 -4.81 -5.73
CA ASN A 91 -1.66 -3.97 -6.71
C ASN A 91 -2.67 -3.22 -7.59
N THR A 92 -2.45 -1.92 -7.75
CA THR A 92 -3.29 -0.91 -8.42
C THR A 92 -4.57 -0.50 -7.67
N LEU A 93 -4.88 -1.09 -6.51
CA LEU A 93 -6.16 -0.86 -5.81
C LEU A 93 -6.14 0.26 -4.76
N GLY A 94 -4.98 0.85 -4.45
CA GLY A 94 -4.89 2.04 -3.60
C GLY A 94 -5.24 1.82 -2.13
N VAL A 95 -5.21 0.58 -1.63
CA VAL A 95 -5.50 0.25 -0.23
C VAL A 95 -4.55 -0.83 0.30
N SER A 96 -4.28 -0.81 1.60
CA SER A 96 -3.62 -1.89 2.33
C SER A 96 -4.02 -1.89 3.80
N MET A 97 -3.62 -2.93 4.54
CA MET A 97 -3.95 -3.08 5.95
C MET A 97 -2.73 -3.52 6.77
N ALA A 98 -2.85 -3.43 8.10
CA ALA A 98 -1.94 -4.09 9.03
C ALA A 98 -2.66 -4.48 10.32
N ARG A 99 -2.21 -5.54 10.98
CA ARG A 99 -2.50 -5.81 12.38
C ARG A 99 -1.34 -5.33 13.25
N LEU A 100 -1.65 -4.76 14.40
CA LEU A 100 -0.68 -4.37 15.40
C LEU A 100 -0.99 -5.05 16.73
N ASP A 101 0.04 -5.65 17.32
CA ASP A 101 -0.03 -6.26 18.65
C ASP A 101 0.94 -5.55 19.59
N PHE A 102 0.48 -5.23 20.80
CA PHE A 102 1.28 -4.55 21.83
C PHE A 102 1.22 -5.33 23.14
N ALA A 103 2.38 -5.64 23.72
CA ALA A 103 2.49 -6.05 25.13
C ALA A 103 2.20 -4.84 26.05
N PRO A 104 1.97 -5.04 27.36
CA PRO A 104 1.90 -3.93 28.31
C PRO A 104 3.19 -3.09 28.25
N ASN A 105 3.04 -1.76 28.21
CA ASN A 105 4.12 -0.80 27.97
C ASN A 105 4.80 -0.94 26.59
N GLY A 106 4.20 -1.67 25.65
CA GLY A 106 4.66 -1.74 24.27
C GLY A 106 4.43 -0.43 23.52
N ILE A 107 5.36 -0.07 22.64
CA ILE A 107 5.31 1.14 21.83
C ILE A 107 5.49 0.81 20.35
N ASN A 108 4.65 1.36 19.49
CA ASN A 108 5.00 1.56 18.09
C ASN A 108 5.59 2.98 18.00
N PRO A 109 6.93 3.09 17.89
CA PRO A 109 7.66 4.33 18.12
C PRO A 109 7.27 5.42 17.13
N PRO A 110 7.64 6.69 17.37
CA PRO A 110 7.40 7.77 16.42
C PRO A 110 7.82 7.39 14.99
N HIS A 111 6.85 7.40 14.08
CA HIS A 111 7.02 7.05 12.67
C HIS A 111 6.09 7.86 11.78
N THR A 112 6.28 7.74 10.47
CA THR A 112 5.41 8.36 9.46
C THR A 112 5.21 7.45 8.26
N HIS A 113 4.05 7.61 7.61
CA HIS A 113 3.70 6.98 6.35
C HIS A 113 3.75 8.03 5.23
N PRO A 114 4.80 8.03 4.38
CA PRO A 114 4.98 9.10 3.39
C PRO A 114 3.90 9.12 2.30
N ARG A 115 3.23 7.99 2.06
CA ARG A 115 2.32 7.79 0.92
C ARG A 115 0.87 7.45 1.30
N ALA A 116 0.52 7.46 2.58
CA ALA A 116 -0.85 7.17 2.97
C ALA A 116 -1.25 7.83 4.30
N THR A 117 -2.51 8.23 4.37
CA THR A 117 -3.24 8.39 5.64
C THR A 117 -3.53 7.01 6.22
N GLU A 118 -3.49 6.91 7.55
CA GLU A 118 -3.85 5.72 8.30
C GLU A 118 -5.16 5.93 9.07
N ALA A 119 -6.10 5.00 8.92
CA ALA A 119 -7.27 4.86 9.78
C ALA A 119 -7.06 3.67 10.72
N PHE A 120 -7.01 3.94 12.02
CA PHE A 120 -6.57 3.00 13.05
C PHE A 120 -7.72 2.65 13.99
N LEU A 121 -8.11 1.37 14.03
CA LEU A 121 -9.15 0.84 14.90
C LEU A 121 -8.52 0.02 16.02
N LEU A 122 -8.83 0.37 17.27
CA LEU A 122 -8.48 -0.46 18.42
C LEU A 122 -9.57 -1.52 18.64
N VAL A 123 -9.19 -2.79 18.76
CA VAL A 123 -10.15 -3.89 19.01
C VAL A 123 -10.01 -4.51 20.40
N GLU A 124 -8.83 -4.43 21.02
CA GLU A 124 -8.58 -4.93 22.38
C GLU A 124 -7.56 -4.03 23.11
N GLY A 125 -7.68 -3.92 24.44
CA GLY A 125 -6.73 -3.19 25.29
C GLY A 125 -6.97 -1.68 25.39
N THR A 126 -5.93 -0.90 25.68
CA THR A 126 -6.01 0.57 25.83
C THR A 126 -4.73 1.21 25.33
N LEU A 127 -4.83 2.08 24.33
CA LEU A 127 -3.67 2.73 23.72
C LEU A 127 -3.71 4.23 23.92
N TYR A 128 -2.58 4.82 24.32
CA TYR A 128 -2.31 6.24 24.17
C TYR A 128 -1.70 6.47 22.79
N VAL A 129 -2.41 7.24 21.96
CA VAL A 129 -2.01 7.51 20.57
C VAL A 129 -1.91 9.00 20.33
N GLY A 130 -1.13 9.39 19.30
CA GLY A 130 -1.17 10.75 18.82
C GLY A 130 -0.28 11.04 17.63
N PHE A 131 -0.48 12.20 17.03
CA PHE A 131 0.35 12.75 15.96
C PHE A 131 0.75 14.20 16.22
N VAL A 132 1.84 14.62 15.59
CA VAL A 132 2.39 15.96 15.68
C VAL A 132 2.25 16.67 14.34
N THR A 133 1.79 17.93 14.35
CA THR A 133 1.66 18.74 13.13
C THR A 133 3.01 19.12 12.54
N SER A 134 3.02 19.45 11.26
CA SER A 134 4.16 20.10 10.60
C SER A 134 4.52 21.43 11.28
N ASN A 135 5.69 21.97 10.91
CA ASN A 135 6.11 23.28 11.39
C ASN A 135 5.06 24.34 11.04
N PRO A 136 4.75 25.25 11.98
CA PRO A 136 3.81 26.33 11.72
C PRO A 136 4.40 27.37 10.76
N ALA A 137 3.54 28.20 10.19
CA ALA A 137 3.95 29.29 9.30
C ALA A 137 4.79 30.35 10.04
N ASP A 138 4.49 30.59 11.33
CA ASP A 138 5.30 31.45 12.20
C ASP A 138 5.85 30.65 13.40
N PRO A 139 7.10 30.16 13.31
CA PRO A 139 7.73 29.38 14.39
C PRO A 139 8.15 30.24 15.60
N THR A 140 8.04 31.57 15.53
CA THR A 140 8.35 32.45 16.68
C THR A 140 7.19 32.56 17.66
N THR A 141 5.96 32.39 17.16
CA THR A 141 4.72 32.48 17.96
C THR A 141 4.00 31.15 18.11
N GLN A 142 4.31 30.16 17.27
CA GLN A 142 3.64 28.86 17.26
C GLN A 142 4.65 27.71 17.35
N LYS A 143 4.21 26.59 17.95
CA LYS A 143 4.98 25.34 18.04
C LYS A 143 4.25 24.23 17.28
N ASN A 144 4.97 23.17 16.90
CA ASN A 144 4.34 21.94 16.44
C ASN A 144 3.36 21.45 17.52
N LYS A 145 2.13 21.15 17.11
CA LYS A 145 1.04 20.78 18.03
C LYS A 145 0.89 19.25 18.08
N LEU A 146 0.82 18.71 19.29
CA LEU A 146 0.51 17.31 19.54
C LEU A 146 -1.01 17.12 19.72
N PHE A 147 -1.60 16.21 18.96
CA PHE A 147 -2.98 15.74 19.12
C PHE A 147 -2.97 14.32 19.64
N THR A 148 -3.56 14.08 20.81
CA THR A 148 -3.52 12.76 21.47
C THR A 148 -4.85 12.37 22.08
N LYS A 149 -5.08 11.05 22.18
CA LYS A 149 -6.20 10.43 22.88
C LYS A 149 -5.80 9.09 23.49
N TYR A 150 -6.58 8.68 24.49
CA TYR A 150 -6.62 7.30 24.96
C TYR A 150 -7.75 6.60 24.20
N LEU A 151 -7.41 5.56 23.47
CA LEU A 151 -8.36 4.72 22.74
C LEU A 151 -8.76 3.52 23.59
N HIS A 152 -10.02 3.14 23.48
CA HIS A 152 -10.61 1.90 23.99
C HIS A 152 -11.14 1.05 22.82
N PRO A 153 -11.49 -0.24 23.05
CA PRO A 153 -12.01 -1.10 21.99
C PRO A 153 -13.23 -0.49 21.28
N GLY A 154 -13.19 -0.45 19.96
CA GLY A 154 -14.20 0.18 19.10
C GLY A 154 -13.87 1.61 18.68
N ASP A 155 -12.90 2.27 19.32
CA ASP A 155 -12.47 3.61 18.94
C ASP A 155 -11.63 3.60 17.66
N VAL A 156 -11.86 4.60 16.80
CA VAL A 156 -11.08 4.87 15.59
C VAL A 156 -10.32 6.18 15.74
N PHE A 157 -9.07 6.19 15.32
CA PHE A 157 -8.24 7.40 15.26
C PHE A 157 -7.55 7.49 13.89
N VAL A 158 -7.41 8.71 13.37
CA VAL A 158 -6.85 8.95 12.03
C VAL A 158 -5.49 9.63 12.17
N PHE A 159 -4.49 9.10 11.46
CA PHE A 159 -3.18 9.72 11.32
C PHE A 159 -3.02 10.26 9.89
N PRO A 160 -3.00 11.58 9.70
CA PRO A 160 -2.85 12.17 8.37
C PRO A 160 -1.54 11.78 7.68
N GLN A 161 -1.59 11.61 6.36
CA GLN A 161 -0.42 11.27 5.54
C GLN A 161 0.80 12.15 5.87
N GLY A 162 1.94 11.50 6.05
CA GLY A 162 3.22 12.17 6.25
C GLY A 162 3.47 12.72 7.66
N LEU A 163 2.47 12.78 8.55
CA LEU A 163 2.67 13.29 9.91
C LEU A 163 3.30 12.24 10.84
N ILE A 164 4.20 12.71 11.70
CA ILE A 164 4.82 11.87 12.73
C ILE A 164 3.75 11.50 13.75
N HIS A 165 3.60 10.21 14.02
CA HIS A 165 2.65 9.68 14.99
C HIS A 165 3.20 8.44 15.70
N PHE A 166 2.52 8.02 16.76
CA PHE A 166 2.93 6.89 17.61
C PHE A 166 1.73 6.25 18.30
N GLN A 167 1.92 5.04 18.80
CA GLN A 167 0.98 4.36 19.69
C GLN A 167 1.73 3.75 20.87
N PHE A 168 1.17 3.85 22.07
CA PHE A 168 1.76 3.34 23.30
C PHE A 168 0.70 2.61 24.14
N ASN A 169 0.97 1.36 24.51
CA ASN A 169 0.07 0.59 25.35
C ASN A 169 0.24 0.96 26.83
N VAL A 170 -0.64 1.84 27.29
CA VAL A 170 -0.74 2.26 28.70
C VAL A 170 -1.53 1.28 29.56
N GLY A 171 -2.20 0.30 28.92
CA GLY A 171 -2.96 -0.73 29.60
C GLY A 171 -2.07 -1.74 30.32
N LYS A 172 -2.68 -2.50 31.24
CA LYS A 172 -2.04 -3.61 31.96
C LYS A 172 -2.11 -4.93 31.20
N THR A 173 -2.84 -4.97 30.09
CA THR A 173 -3.04 -6.15 29.24
C THR A 173 -2.46 -5.89 27.85
N ASN A 174 -2.38 -6.94 27.04
CA ASN A 174 -2.09 -6.76 25.62
C ASN A 174 -3.15 -5.90 24.94
N ALA A 175 -2.76 -5.23 23.86
CA ALA A 175 -3.65 -4.49 22.98
C ALA A 175 -3.51 -4.97 21.54
N VAL A 176 -4.62 -4.98 20.81
CA VAL A 176 -4.69 -5.40 19.41
C VAL A 176 -5.42 -4.32 18.62
N ALA A 177 -4.83 -3.92 17.51
CA ALA A 177 -5.40 -2.92 16.62
C ALA A 177 -5.23 -3.29 15.15
N PHE A 178 -6.05 -2.68 14.30
CA PHE A 178 -5.99 -2.80 12.85
C PHE A 178 -5.85 -1.42 12.22
N ALA A 179 -4.90 -1.30 11.30
CA ALA A 179 -4.69 -0.11 10.49
C ALA A 179 -5.13 -0.37 9.05
N SER A 180 -5.82 0.60 8.45
CA SER A 180 -6.09 0.66 7.02
C SER A 180 -5.40 1.87 6.42
N PHE A 181 -4.83 1.72 5.23
CA PHE A 181 -4.06 2.77 4.57
C PHE A 181 -4.64 3.09 3.20
N GLY A 182 -4.64 4.37 2.82
CA GLY A 182 -5.03 4.85 1.48
C GLY A 182 -3.96 4.64 0.39
N SER A 183 -3.18 3.56 0.48
CA SER A 183 -2.18 3.16 -0.54
C SER A 183 -1.94 1.66 -0.44
N GLN A 184 -1.64 1.01 -1.57
CA GLN A 184 -1.15 -0.36 -1.65
C GLN A 184 0.22 -0.53 -0.97
N ASN A 185 0.98 0.55 -0.82
CA ASN A 185 2.28 0.58 -0.18
C ASN A 185 2.51 1.93 0.54
N PRO A 186 2.00 2.10 1.78
CA PRO A 186 2.11 3.35 2.53
C PRO A 186 3.57 3.77 2.79
N GLY A 187 4.47 2.78 2.89
CA GLY A 187 5.83 2.96 3.41
C GLY A 187 5.83 3.27 4.89
N THR A 188 6.93 3.01 5.59
CA THR A 188 7.06 3.36 7.01
C THR A 188 8.45 3.93 7.25
N ILE A 189 8.50 5.10 7.88
CA ILE A 189 9.74 5.72 8.31
C ILE A 189 9.69 5.80 9.84
N THR A 190 10.31 4.84 10.52
CA THR A 190 10.54 4.95 11.97
C THR A 190 11.59 6.02 12.21
N VAL A 191 11.22 7.10 12.91
CA VAL A 191 12.04 8.32 13.03
C VAL A 191 13.42 7.99 13.61
N ALA A 192 13.47 7.24 14.70
CA ALA A 192 14.73 6.90 15.35
C ALA A 192 15.64 6.03 14.46
N ASN A 193 15.08 5.06 13.73
CA ASN A 193 15.85 4.23 12.79
C ASN A 193 16.37 5.07 11.62
N ALA A 194 15.56 5.96 11.07
CA ALA A 194 15.96 6.81 9.95
C ALA A 194 17.03 7.84 10.35
N VAL A 195 16.97 8.38 11.57
CA VAL A 195 17.91 9.41 12.04
C VAL A 195 19.20 8.80 12.59
N PHE A 196 19.10 7.76 13.43
CA PHE A 196 20.24 7.21 14.18
C PHE A 196 20.72 5.84 13.66
N GLY A 197 19.93 5.16 12.82
CA GLY A 197 20.21 3.80 12.32
C GLY A 197 20.27 3.68 10.79
N SER A 198 20.39 4.79 10.06
CA SER A 198 20.49 4.76 8.59
C SER A 198 21.78 4.09 8.11
N ASP A 199 21.75 3.56 6.89
CA ASP A 199 22.93 3.04 6.19
C ASP A 199 23.09 3.72 4.81
N PRO A 200 24.16 4.51 4.58
CA PRO A 200 25.18 4.89 5.56
C PRO A 200 24.62 5.78 6.69
N LYS A 201 25.33 5.84 7.82
CA LYS A 201 24.96 6.70 8.96
C LYS A 201 24.99 8.18 8.56
N ILE A 202 24.03 8.95 9.06
CA ILE A 202 24.12 10.42 9.02
C ILE A 202 25.34 10.87 9.82
N ASN A 203 26.07 11.87 9.29
CA ASN A 203 27.25 12.43 9.94
C ASN A 203 26.92 12.87 11.39
N PRO A 204 27.65 12.36 12.40
CA PRO A 204 27.38 12.69 13.80
C PRO A 204 27.45 14.19 14.11
N ASP A 205 28.29 14.97 13.41
CA ASP A 205 28.39 16.41 13.61
C ASP A 205 27.13 17.15 13.13
N VAL A 206 26.52 16.66 12.04
CA VAL A 206 25.23 17.17 11.54
C VAL A 206 24.13 16.92 12.57
N LEU A 207 24.07 15.69 13.12
CA LEU A 207 23.08 15.36 14.14
C LEU A 207 23.34 16.08 15.46
N ALA A 208 24.59 16.22 15.88
CA ALA A 208 24.95 16.95 17.11
C ALA A 208 24.49 18.40 17.02
N LYS A 209 24.72 19.05 15.86
CA LYS A 209 24.24 20.41 15.62
C LYS A 209 22.71 20.48 15.53
N ALA A 210 22.06 19.54 14.85
CA ALA A 210 20.61 19.53 14.66
C ALA A 210 19.84 19.27 15.98
N PHE A 211 20.33 18.34 16.80
CA PHE A 211 19.74 18.00 18.10
C PHE A 211 20.24 18.88 19.25
N GLN A 212 21.21 19.76 18.99
CA GLN A 212 21.80 20.67 19.98
C GLN A 212 22.41 19.94 21.19
N VAL A 213 23.10 18.84 20.91
CA VAL A 213 23.75 17.99 21.92
C VAL A 213 25.21 17.76 21.56
N GLU A 214 25.99 17.26 22.51
CA GLU A 214 27.35 16.82 22.25
C GLU A 214 27.39 15.59 21.33
N LYS A 215 28.48 15.47 20.57
CA LYS A 215 28.70 14.36 19.63
C LYS A 215 28.69 12.99 20.32
N ASN A 216 29.17 12.89 21.56
CA ASN A 216 29.16 11.64 22.34
C ASN A 216 27.73 11.09 22.56
N ILE A 217 26.73 11.96 22.73
CA ILE A 217 25.32 11.57 22.88
C ILE A 217 24.81 11.01 21.54
N ILE A 218 25.17 11.64 20.42
CA ILE A 218 24.83 11.13 19.09
C ILE A 218 25.49 9.79 18.83
N ASP A 219 26.78 9.65 19.12
CA ASP A 219 27.52 8.40 18.95
C ASP A 219 26.87 7.28 19.81
N TYR A 220 26.45 7.61 21.04
CA TYR A 220 25.69 6.70 21.90
C TYR A 220 24.34 6.30 21.30
N LEU A 221 23.55 7.27 20.81
CA LEU A 221 22.24 7.02 20.19
C LEU A 221 22.41 6.15 18.95
N GLN A 222 23.31 6.49 18.03
CA GLN A 222 23.59 5.69 16.84
C GLN A 222 24.03 4.27 17.20
N ALA A 223 24.81 4.08 18.27
CA ALA A 223 25.21 2.74 18.72
C ALA A 223 24.04 1.87 19.19
N GLN A 224 22.94 2.46 19.70
CA GLN A 224 21.74 1.70 20.07
C GLN A 224 21.05 1.07 18.87
N PHE A 225 21.12 1.71 17.70
CA PHE A 225 20.47 1.25 16.46
C PHE A 225 21.42 0.45 15.55
N CYS A 226 22.73 0.46 15.82
CA CYS A 226 23.71 -0.36 15.10
C CYS A 226 23.70 -1.84 15.49
N ARG A 227 23.11 -2.19 16.64
CA ARG A 227 23.06 -3.57 17.12
C ARG A 227 21.67 -4.16 16.87
N LYS A 228 21.64 -5.20 16.02
CA LYS A 228 20.50 -6.02 15.57
C LYS A 228 19.84 -5.51 14.29
N GLY A 229 20.41 -5.95 13.16
CA GLY A 229 19.60 -6.18 11.98
C GLY A 229 18.47 -7.15 12.34
N TYR A 230 17.26 -6.80 11.93
CA TYR A 230 16.12 -7.71 11.88
C TYR A 230 16.51 -8.95 11.06
N GLY A 231 16.32 -10.15 11.62
CA GLY A 231 16.57 -11.43 10.95
C GLY A 231 17.94 -12.04 11.28
N GLY A 232 17.93 -13.16 11.98
CA GLY A 232 19.11 -13.81 12.54
C GLY A 232 20.22 -14.12 11.54
N LYS A 233 21.39 -13.52 11.76
CA LYS A 233 22.71 -14.17 11.83
C LYS A 233 23.72 -13.16 12.39
N SER A 234 24.53 -13.64 13.34
CA SER A 234 25.48 -12.85 14.11
C SER A 234 26.69 -12.42 13.28
N PHE A 235 27.31 -11.32 13.73
CA PHE A 235 28.62 -10.74 13.36
C PHE A 235 28.70 -9.85 12.11
N PHE A 236 28.32 -8.57 12.27
CA PHE A 236 28.93 -7.49 11.51
C PHE A 236 29.38 -6.38 12.46
N HIS A 237 30.70 -6.28 12.62
CA HIS A 237 31.39 -5.20 13.34
C HIS A 237 31.46 -3.96 12.45
N CYS A 238 31.15 -2.78 12.99
CA CYS A 238 31.12 -1.50 12.29
C CYS A 238 32.49 -0.93 11.91
N THR A 239 33.32 -1.69 11.19
CA THR A 239 34.54 -1.17 10.56
C THR A 239 34.81 -1.90 9.22
N GLY A 240 34.43 -1.28 8.09
CA GLY A 240 35.22 -1.41 6.85
C GLY A 240 34.82 -2.37 5.72
N MET A 241 33.58 -2.86 5.60
CA MET A 241 33.24 -3.84 4.54
C MET A 241 32.69 -3.37 3.16
N PRO A 242 32.49 -2.08 2.83
CA PRO A 242 32.29 -1.71 1.42
C PRO A 242 33.53 -1.99 0.55
N ILE A 243 34.72 -1.86 1.15
CA ILE A 243 36.01 -2.06 0.47
C ILE A 243 36.25 -3.55 0.24
N LYS A 244 35.96 -4.41 1.23
CA LYS A 244 36.15 -5.86 1.09
C LYS A 244 35.19 -6.48 0.09
N ALA A 245 33.91 -6.07 0.07
CA ALA A 245 32.96 -6.57 -0.93
C ALA A 245 33.37 -6.19 -2.36
N SER A 246 33.90 -4.97 -2.54
CA SER A 246 34.47 -4.50 -3.81
C SER A 246 35.76 -5.25 -4.17
N ALA A 247 36.64 -5.48 -3.20
CA ALA A 247 37.89 -6.24 -3.39
C ALA A 247 37.61 -7.71 -3.71
N ASP A 248 36.72 -8.38 -2.99
CA ASP A 248 36.31 -9.76 -3.25
C ASP A 248 35.56 -9.90 -4.59
N LYS A 249 34.86 -8.84 -5.03
CA LYS A 249 34.26 -8.78 -6.37
C LYS A 249 35.36 -8.67 -7.44
N LEU A 250 36.33 -7.77 -7.27
CA LEU A 250 37.46 -7.62 -8.18
C LEU A 250 38.30 -8.90 -8.25
N THR A 251 38.59 -9.55 -7.12
CA THR A 251 39.30 -10.84 -7.10
C THR A 251 38.56 -11.90 -7.89
N ARG A 252 37.24 -12.04 -7.71
CA ARG A 252 36.43 -12.99 -8.49
C ARG A 252 36.35 -12.63 -9.98
N GLU A 253 36.30 -11.35 -10.32
CA GLU A 253 36.28 -10.90 -11.72
C GLU A 253 37.63 -11.15 -12.40
N ILE A 254 38.75 -10.96 -11.69
CA ILE A 254 40.09 -11.30 -12.17
C ILE A 254 40.25 -12.81 -12.34
N GLU A 255 39.77 -13.62 -11.39
CA GLU A 255 39.77 -15.08 -11.51
C GLU A 255 38.91 -15.57 -12.69
N LYS A 256 37.76 -14.92 -12.92
CA LYS A 256 36.79 -15.35 -13.92
C LYS A 256 37.11 -14.86 -15.33
N PHE A 257 37.63 -13.64 -15.48
CA PHE A 257 37.82 -13.00 -16.78
C PHE A 257 39.28 -12.69 -17.09
N GLY A 258 40.21 -12.82 -16.14
CA GLY A 258 41.61 -12.44 -16.33
C GLY A 258 41.84 -10.93 -16.21
N TYR A 259 43.11 -10.51 -16.25
CA TYR A 259 43.51 -9.10 -16.29
C TYR A 259 44.61 -8.90 -17.33
N PRO A 260 44.32 -8.29 -18.50
CA PRO A 260 43.06 -7.65 -18.89
C PRO A 260 41.91 -8.66 -19.14
N PRO A 261 40.64 -8.27 -18.89
CA PRO A 261 39.51 -9.18 -18.95
C PRO A 261 39.21 -9.66 -20.39
N VAL A 262 39.07 -10.97 -20.55
CA VAL A 262 38.68 -11.67 -21.78
C VAL A 262 37.29 -12.27 -21.56
N PHE A 263 36.26 -11.64 -22.12
CA PHE A 263 34.89 -12.13 -22.03
C PHE A 263 34.62 -13.20 -23.11
N PRO A 264 33.91 -14.29 -22.79
CA PRO A 264 33.56 -15.30 -23.78
C PRO A 264 32.60 -14.73 -24.83
N VAL A 265 32.93 -14.92 -26.10
CA VAL A 265 32.03 -14.62 -27.22
C VAL A 265 31.02 -15.75 -27.31
N VAL A 266 29.76 -15.47 -26.98
CA VAL A 266 28.66 -16.42 -27.16
C VAL A 266 28.43 -16.56 -28.66
N LYS A 267 28.56 -17.78 -29.19
CA LYS A 267 28.05 -18.13 -30.53
C LYS A 267 26.57 -18.43 -30.37
N ASP A 268 25.75 -17.78 -31.18
CA ASP A 268 24.30 -18.00 -31.22
C ASP A 268 24.02 -19.47 -31.60
N GLU A 269 23.47 -20.25 -30.67
CA GLU A 269 22.85 -21.53 -30.97
C GLU A 269 21.34 -21.34 -31.06
N GLU A 270 20.79 -21.76 -32.20
CA GLU A 270 19.38 -21.70 -32.58
C GLU A 270 18.48 -22.41 -31.56
N ILE A 271 17.58 -21.66 -30.93
CA ILE A 271 16.45 -22.22 -30.18
C ILE A 271 15.32 -22.43 -31.19
N ALA A 272 15.02 -23.69 -31.49
CA ALA A 272 13.89 -24.08 -32.33
C ALA A 272 12.55 -23.65 -31.69
N VAL A 273 11.78 -22.85 -32.42
CA VAL A 273 10.40 -22.46 -32.11
C VAL A 273 9.46 -23.51 -32.70
N PRO A 274 8.50 -24.09 -31.94
CA PRO A 274 7.48 -24.94 -32.54
C PRO A 274 6.49 -24.10 -33.36
N GLU A 275 6.23 -24.50 -34.61
CA GLU A 275 5.23 -23.92 -35.51
C GLU A 275 3.82 -23.96 -34.89
N ALA A 276 3.16 -22.80 -34.85
CA ALA A 276 1.72 -22.70 -34.66
C ALA A 276 1.03 -22.79 -36.03
N LYS A 277 0.03 -23.67 -36.14
CA LYS A 277 -0.88 -23.72 -37.30
C LYS A 277 -1.84 -22.51 -37.28
N PRO A 278 -2.24 -21.98 -38.45
CA PRO A 278 -3.17 -20.86 -38.54
C PRO A 278 -4.62 -21.35 -38.53
N GLU A 279 -5.48 -20.74 -37.71
CA GLU A 279 -6.93 -20.79 -37.91
C GLU A 279 -7.53 -19.39 -37.72
N ASP A 280 -7.91 -18.85 -38.88
CA ASP A 280 -8.97 -17.91 -39.25
C ASP A 280 -9.26 -16.67 -38.40
N GLU A 281 -8.88 -15.55 -39.02
CA GLU A 281 -9.43 -14.22 -38.83
C GLU A 281 -10.96 -14.23 -39.04
N ASN A 282 -11.68 -13.78 -38.02
CA ASN A 282 -12.90 -13.02 -38.27
C ASN A 282 -12.75 -11.67 -37.58
N GLU A 283 -12.55 -10.66 -38.42
CA GLU A 283 -12.49 -9.25 -38.08
C GLU A 283 -13.78 -8.80 -37.39
N GLY A 284 -13.62 -8.02 -36.32
CA GLY A 284 -14.73 -7.49 -35.55
C GLY A 284 -14.34 -6.28 -34.71
N GLY A 285 -13.82 -5.23 -35.37
CA GLY A 285 -14.00 -3.84 -34.95
C GLY A 285 -13.25 -3.35 -33.71
N GLN A 286 -12.17 -2.60 -33.96
CA GLN A 286 -11.72 -1.56 -33.02
C GLN A 286 -12.83 -0.52 -32.83
N ASN A 287 -13.17 -0.22 -31.57
CA ASN A 287 -13.73 1.06 -31.12
C ASN A 287 -13.33 1.26 -29.65
N GLN A 288 -12.34 2.11 -29.41
CA GLN A 288 -12.49 3.51 -29.00
C GLN A 288 -12.97 3.72 -27.56
N ALA A 289 -12.19 4.54 -26.87
CA ALA A 289 -12.42 5.16 -25.58
C ALA A 289 -13.90 5.42 -25.24
N GLY A 290 -14.37 4.78 -24.17
CA GLY A 290 -15.61 5.09 -23.47
C GLY A 290 -15.39 4.78 -21.98
N GLY A 291 -15.73 5.72 -21.10
CA GLY A 291 -15.43 5.62 -19.66
C GLY A 291 -15.86 4.29 -19.06
N LYS A 292 -14.87 3.49 -18.63
CA LYS A 292 -15.11 2.23 -17.94
C LYS A 292 -15.62 2.53 -16.54
N PHE A 293 -16.85 2.11 -16.25
CA PHE A 293 -17.37 2.09 -14.89
C PHE A 293 -16.45 1.25 -14.01
N LYS A 294 -15.92 1.86 -12.95
CA LYS A 294 -15.14 1.18 -11.91
C LYS A 294 -16.12 0.53 -10.94
N GLY A 295 -16.35 -0.77 -11.07
CA GLY A 295 -17.21 -1.48 -10.13
C GLY A 295 -17.40 -2.94 -10.49
N LEU A 296 -16.77 -3.82 -9.73
CA LEU A 296 -17.11 -5.24 -9.70
C LEU A 296 -18.21 -5.48 -8.66
N ILE A 297 -19.13 -6.39 -8.96
CA ILE A 297 -20.09 -6.86 -7.97
C ILE A 297 -19.35 -7.78 -7.00
N HIS A 298 -19.46 -7.49 -5.71
CA HIS A 298 -19.03 -8.40 -4.65
C HIS A 298 -20.21 -8.67 -3.72
N PHE A 299 -20.13 -9.77 -2.99
CA PHE A 299 -21.14 -10.17 -2.02
C PHE A 299 -20.47 -10.77 -0.79
N GLN A 300 -21.16 -10.68 0.34
CA GLN A 300 -20.74 -11.28 1.60
C GLN A 300 -21.97 -11.95 2.20
N PHE A 301 -21.86 -13.25 2.47
CA PHE A 301 -22.93 -14.03 3.09
C PHE A 301 -22.37 -14.75 4.32
N ASN A 302 -22.95 -14.49 5.48
CA ASN A 302 -22.54 -15.16 6.72
C ASN A 302 -23.04 -16.60 6.73
N VAL A 303 -22.18 -17.53 6.32
CA VAL A 303 -22.42 -18.98 6.39
C VAL A 303 -22.24 -19.56 7.80
N GLY A 304 -21.76 -18.75 8.74
CA GLY A 304 -21.56 -19.14 10.13
C GLY A 304 -22.85 -19.27 10.92
N LYS A 305 -22.79 -19.98 12.04
CA LYS A 305 -23.91 -20.10 13.00
C LYS A 305 -23.97 -18.95 14.01
N THR A 306 -23.01 -18.03 13.96
CA THR A 306 -22.86 -16.90 14.88
C THR A 306 -22.68 -15.62 14.10
N ASN A 307 -22.80 -14.47 14.80
CA ASN A 307 -22.50 -13.18 14.21
C ASN A 307 -21.05 -13.13 13.72
N ALA A 308 -20.85 -12.52 12.55
CA ALA A 308 -19.55 -12.21 11.99
C ALA A 308 -19.39 -10.69 11.93
N VAL A 309 -18.22 -10.19 12.32
CA VAL A 309 -17.86 -8.77 12.19
C VAL A 309 -16.73 -8.69 11.16
N ALA A 310 -16.90 -7.81 10.16
CA ALA A 310 -15.92 -7.56 9.12
C ALA A 310 -15.61 -6.07 9.04
N PHE A 311 -14.35 -5.74 8.78
CA PHE A 311 -13.90 -4.38 8.50
C PHE A 311 -13.50 -4.29 7.04
N ALA A 312 -13.98 -3.25 6.36
CA ALA A 312 -13.66 -2.99 4.96
C ALA A 312 -12.87 -1.69 4.83
N SER A 313 -11.82 -1.71 4.02
CA SER A 313 -11.01 -0.54 3.70
C SER A 313 -11.39 -0.02 2.31
N PHE A 314 -11.58 1.28 2.18
CA PHE A 314 -11.91 1.92 0.90
C PHE A 314 -10.86 2.97 0.55
N GLY A 315 -10.45 3.00 -0.73
CA GLY A 315 -9.57 4.05 -1.27
C GLY A 315 -10.29 5.37 -1.57
N SER A 316 -11.43 5.63 -0.93
CA SER A 316 -12.28 6.81 -1.15
C SER A 316 -12.68 7.42 0.18
N GLN A 317 -12.66 8.75 0.26
CA GLN A 317 -13.19 9.52 1.39
C GLN A 317 -14.71 9.46 1.51
N ASN A 318 -15.40 9.06 0.44
CA ASN A 318 -16.86 8.92 0.40
C ASN A 318 -17.22 7.66 -0.39
N PRO A 319 -17.09 6.46 0.22
CA PRO A 319 -17.49 5.23 -0.44
C PRO A 319 -19.02 5.19 -0.53
N GLY A 320 -19.56 5.48 -1.72
CA GLY A 320 -20.97 5.23 -2.03
C GLY A 320 -21.24 3.74 -2.15
N THR A 321 -22.46 3.31 -1.85
CA THR A 321 -22.91 1.93 -2.08
C THR A 321 -24.08 1.94 -3.05
N ILE A 322 -23.96 1.21 -4.16
CA ILE A 322 -25.07 0.93 -5.06
C ILE A 322 -25.55 -0.49 -4.76
N THR A 323 -26.68 -0.61 -4.07
CA THR A 323 -27.31 -1.91 -3.85
C THR A 323 -27.97 -2.34 -5.16
N VAL A 324 -27.42 -3.35 -5.84
CA VAL A 324 -27.88 -3.77 -7.18
C VAL A 324 -29.40 -4.01 -7.20
N ALA A 325 -29.93 -4.72 -6.21
CA ALA A 325 -31.35 -5.02 -6.14
C ALA A 325 -32.22 -3.75 -6.06
N ASN A 326 -31.86 -2.79 -5.19
CA ASN A 326 -32.59 -1.53 -5.07
C ASN A 326 -32.39 -0.65 -6.30
N ALA A 327 -31.19 -0.59 -6.87
CA ALA A 327 -30.91 0.23 -8.06
C ALA A 327 -31.62 -0.28 -9.32
N VAL A 328 -31.82 -1.60 -9.44
CA VAL A 328 -32.43 -2.22 -10.63
C VAL A 328 -33.93 -2.44 -10.46
N PHE A 329 -34.37 -2.98 -9.32
CA PHE A 329 -35.77 -3.37 -9.10
C PHE A 329 -36.52 -2.42 -8.15
N GLY A 330 -35.80 -1.62 -7.37
CA GLY A 330 -36.35 -0.64 -6.42
C GLY A 330 -36.12 0.82 -6.82
N SER A 331 -35.86 1.11 -8.09
CA SER A 331 -35.61 2.49 -8.57
C SER A 331 -36.88 3.32 -8.64
N ASP A 332 -36.81 4.62 -8.30
CA ASP A 332 -37.89 5.60 -8.52
C ASP A 332 -37.48 6.65 -9.56
N PRO A 333 -38.16 6.74 -10.72
CA PRO A 333 -39.21 5.86 -11.21
C PRO A 333 -38.70 4.44 -11.54
N LYS A 334 -39.62 3.47 -11.59
CA LYS A 334 -39.30 2.08 -11.95
C LYS A 334 -38.72 1.97 -13.36
N ILE A 335 -37.66 1.19 -13.53
CA ILE A 335 -37.19 0.80 -14.86
C ILE A 335 -38.29 0.00 -15.55
N ASN A 336 -38.48 0.22 -16.86
CA ASN A 336 -39.48 -0.48 -17.65
C ASN A 336 -39.32 -2.02 -17.51
N PRO A 337 -40.37 -2.75 -17.10
CA PRO A 337 -40.30 -4.20 -16.90
C PRO A 337 -39.90 -4.99 -18.15
N ASP A 338 -40.28 -4.54 -19.35
CA ASP A 338 -39.92 -5.21 -20.61
C ASP A 338 -38.41 -5.10 -20.90
N VAL A 339 -37.80 -3.96 -20.53
CA VAL A 339 -36.35 -3.75 -20.65
C VAL A 339 -35.60 -4.70 -19.71
N LEU A 340 -36.04 -4.78 -18.45
CA LEU A 340 -35.43 -5.69 -17.48
C LEU A 340 -35.67 -7.16 -17.85
N ALA A 341 -36.87 -7.53 -18.30
CA ALA A 341 -37.20 -8.89 -18.70
C ALA A 341 -36.27 -9.36 -19.83
N LYS A 342 -36.05 -8.49 -20.82
CA LYS A 342 -35.11 -8.76 -21.91
C LYS A 342 -33.66 -8.78 -21.45
N ALA A 343 -33.24 -7.86 -20.57
CA ALA A 343 -31.86 -7.78 -20.09
C ALA A 343 -31.48 -8.98 -19.19
N PHE A 344 -32.38 -9.38 -18.30
CA PHE A 344 -32.21 -10.51 -17.39
C PHE A 344 -32.61 -11.86 -18.01
N GLN A 345 -33.17 -11.86 -19.23
CA GLN A 345 -33.62 -13.05 -19.94
C GLN A 345 -34.65 -13.86 -19.14
N VAL A 346 -35.59 -13.17 -18.51
CA VAL A 346 -36.68 -13.77 -17.72
C VAL A 346 -38.03 -13.26 -18.20
N GLU A 347 -39.11 -13.96 -17.82
CA GLU A 347 -40.46 -13.50 -18.08
C GLU A 347 -40.78 -12.18 -17.35
N LYS A 348 -41.62 -11.35 -17.96
CA LYS A 348 -42.02 -10.05 -17.41
C LYS A 348 -42.68 -10.17 -16.02
N ASN A 349 -43.45 -11.23 -15.78
CA ASN A 349 -44.09 -11.50 -14.49
C ASN A 349 -43.07 -11.64 -13.34
N ILE A 350 -41.87 -12.18 -13.60
CA ILE A 350 -40.78 -12.31 -12.62
C ILE A 350 -40.24 -10.92 -12.29
N ILE A 351 -40.07 -10.05 -13.29
CA ILE A 351 -39.64 -8.67 -13.07
C ILE A 351 -40.70 -7.89 -12.29
N ASP A 352 -41.96 -7.98 -12.68
CA ASP A 352 -43.07 -7.33 -11.99
C ASP A 352 -43.13 -7.79 -10.52
N TYR A 353 -42.94 -9.10 -10.27
CA TYR A 353 -42.81 -9.66 -8.92
C TYR A 353 -41.63 -9.06 -8.16
N LEU A 354 -40.42 -9.06 -8.72
CA LEU A 354 -39.23 -8.50 -8.08
C LEU A 354 -39.42 -7.01 -7.75
N GLN A 355 -39.90 -6.20 -8.71
CA GLN A 355 -40.18 -4.78 -8.50
C GLN A 355 -41.28 -4.51 -7.47
N ALA A 356 -42.18 -5.46 -7.22
CA ALA A 356 -43.17 -5.36 -6.14
C ALA A 356 -42.54 -5.64 -4.76
N GLN A 357 -41.58 -6.56 -4.67
CA GLN A 357 -40.93 -6.91 -3.40
C GLN A 357 -40.06 -5.76 -2.84
N PHE A 358 -39.30 -5.07 -3.70
CA PHE A 358 -38.35 -4.04 -3.25
C PHE A 358 -38.98 -2.69 -2.87
N TRP A 359 -40.27 -2.47 -3.18
CA TRP A 359 -41.00 -1.26 -2.78
C TRP A 359 -41.71 -1.37 -1.43
N SER A 360 -41.90 -2.58 -0.90
CA SER A 360 -42.83 -2.83 0.20
C SER A 360 -42.25 -2.57 1.60
N ASN A 361 -40.96 -2.28 1.75
CA ASN A 361 -40.28 -2.32 3.07
C ASN A 361 -39.57 -1.02 3.49
N TYR A 362 -39.91 0.13 2.91
CA TYR A 362 -39.34 1.44 3.27
C TYR A 362 -40.38 2.49 3.73
N ASN A 363 -41.50 2.05 4.32
CA ASN A 363 -42.42 2.92 5.07
C ASN A 363 -42.40 2.58 6.57
#